data_AF-A0A2E9Y9D9-F1
#
_entry.id   AF-A0A2E9Y9D9-F1
#
_cell.length_a   1.000
_cell.length_b   1.000
_cell.length_c   1.000
_cell.angle_alpha   90.00
_cell.angle_beta   90.00
_cell.angle_gamma   90.00
#
_symmetry.space_group_name_H-M   'P 1'
#
loop_
_entity.id
_entity.type
_entity.pdbx_description
1 polymer ?
#
loop_
_entity_poly.entity_id
_entity_poly.type
_entity_poly.pdbx_seq_one_letter_code
_entity_poly.pdbx_strand_id
1 'polypeptide(L)'
;MLLHVTVDGFLRHGSKRYRCALGRGGVQAEKMEGDGVTPSGRYPLRRLLYRADRLARPVSKLAMAEIHPDDGWCDAPADPAYNRPVNLPYRASTESMWREDSLYDLVLILGHNDDPIVPGAGSAIFMHVASPEYGPTEGCVALARDDLLELLSDLDNNSEIKITA
;
A
#
# COMPACT_ATOMS: atom_id res chain seq x y z
N MET A 1 -1.78 13.28 -10.62
CA MET A 1 -3.05 13.31 -9.83
C MET A 1 -2.71 13.38 -8.33
N LEU A 2 -3.57 13.90 -7.45
CA LEU A 2 -3.29 13.90 -5.99
C LEU A 2 -4.45 13.30 -5.19
N LEU A 3 -4.14 12.28 -4.39
CA LEU A 3 -4.99 11.71 -3.36
C LEU A 3 -4.67 12.36 -2.01
N HIS A 4 -5.67 12.65 -1.18
CA HIS A 4 -5.43 13.21 0.15
C HIS A 4 -6.09 12.36 1.24
N VAL A 5 -5.26 11.77 2.10
CA VAL A 5 -5.67 11.00 3.28
C VAL A 5 -5.49 11.84 4.54
N THR A 6 -6.49 11.79 5.43
CA THR A 6 -6.51 12.49 6.72
C THR A 6 -6.77 11.53 7.88
N VAL A 7 -6.34 11.91 9.08
CA VAL A 7 -6.47 11.13 10.34
C VAL A 7 -7.89 10.73 10.71
N ASP A 8 -8.91 11.40 10.17
CA ASP A 8 -10.31 11.04 10.38
C ASP A 8 -10.72 9.75 9.63
N GLY A 9 -9.79 9.08 8.94
CA GLY A 9 -10.04 7.82 8.25
C GLY A 9 -10.71 8.01 6.90
N PHE A 10 -10.37 9.10 6.19
CA PHE A 10 -10.90 9.37 4.86
C PHE A 10 -9.82 9.71 3.84
N LEU A 11 -10.03 9.20 2.63
CA LEU A 11 -9.31 9.58 1.41
C LEU A 11 -10.20 10.48 0.55
N ARG A 12 -9.65 11.57 0.02
CA ARG A 12 -10.33 12.51 -0.88
C ARG A 12 -9.66 12.55 -2.24
N HIS A 13 -10.47 12.60 -3.28
CA HIS A 13 -10.05 12.76 -4.66
C HIS A 13 -11.12 13.54 -5.44
N GLY A 14 -10.78 14.75 -5.91
CA GLY A 14 -11.77 15.66 -6.48
C GLY A 14 -12.89 15.98 -5.49
N SER A 15 -14.14 15.74 -5.89
CA SER A 15 -15.33 15.85 -5.02
C SER A 15 -15.66 14.56 -4.25
N LYS A 16 -14.95 13.46 -4.50
CA LYS A 16 -15.22 12.15 -3.90
C LYS A 16 -14.51 12.00 -2.56
N ARG A 17 -15.14 11.24 -1.66
CA ARG A 17 -14.64 10.93 -0.33
C ARG A 17 -14.87 9.45 -0.03
N TYR A 18 -13.81 8.76 0.35
CA TYR A 18 -13.77 7.33 0.61
C TYR A 18 -13.38 7.06 2.04
N ARG A 19 -14.01 6.09 2.69
CA ARG A 19 -13.56 5.62 4.00
C ARG A 19 -12.26 4.85 3.82
N CYS A 20 -11.30 5.04 4.71
CA CYS A 20 -10.11 4.21 4.76
C CYS A 20 -9.75 3.82 6.20
N ALA A 21 -9.27 2.59 6.37
CA ALA A 21 -8.56 2.18 7.57
C ALA A 21 -7.10 2.63 7.49
N LEU A 22 -6.55 2.95 8.66
CA LEU A 22 -5.20 3.45 8.85
C LEU A 22 -4.48 2.56 9.88
N GLY A 23 -3.19 2.77 10.02
CA GLY A 23 -2.36 2.04 10.96
C GLY A 23 -2.84 2.16 12.41
N ARG A 24 -2.73 1.08 13.19
CA ARG A 24 -3.12 1.07 14.62
C ARG A 24 -2.37 2.11 15.46
N GLY A 25 -1.20 2.55 15.00
CA GLY A 25 -0.38 3.61 15.60
C GLY A 25 -0.80 5.03 15.20
N GLY A 26 -1.86 5.17 14.41
CA GLY A 26 -2.34 6.44 13.87
C GLY A 26 -1.49 6.95 12.71
N VAL A 27 -1.58 8.25 12.43
CA VAL A 27 -0.83 8.92 11.37
C VAL A 27 0.20 9.85 12.00
N GLN A 28 1.48 9.63 11.72
CA GLN A 28 2.59 10.41 12.29
C GLN A 28 3.71 10.56 11.26
N ALA A 29 4.57 11.56 11.40
CA ALA A 29 5.72 11.73 10.53
C ALA A 29 6.82 10.72 10.86
N GLU A 30 7.06 10.48 12.14
CA GLU A 30 7.99 9.48 12.63
C GLU A 30 7.44 8.08 12.38
N LYS A 31 8.17 7.31 11.55
CA LYS A 31 7.88 5.91 11.21
C LYS A 31 9.08 5.04 11.54
N MET A 32 8.82 3.92 12.21
CA MET A 32 9.78 2.85 12.50
C MET A 32 9.20 1.50 12.07
N GLU A 33 10.04 0.52 11.80
CA GLU A 33 9.58 -0.83 11.45
C GLU A 33 8.68 -1.43 12.55
N GLY A 34 7.52 -1.96 12.18
CA GLY A 34 6.57 -2.61 13.10
C GLY A 34 5.79 -1.70 14.07
N ASP A 35 5.95 -0.38 14.02
CA ASP A 35 5.25 0.57 14.92
C ASP A 35 3.72 0.69 14.69
N GLY A 36 3.22 0.19 13.56
CA GLY A 36 1.81 0.31 13.20
C GLY A 36 1.39 1.69 12.70
N VAL A 37 2.33 2.62 12.46
CA VAL A 37 2.04 3.99 12.02
C VAL A 37 1.83 4.06 10.52
N THR A 38 0.81 4.78 10.09
CA THR A 38 0.71 5.26 8.70
C THR A 38 1.54 6.54 8.55
N PRO A 39 2.64 6.52 7.77
CA PRO A 39 3.57 7.65 7.74
C PRO A 39 2.94 8.86 7.02
N SER A 40 2.78 9.97 7.72
CA SER A 40 2.37 11.24 7.12
C SER A 40 3.44 11.72 6.13
N GLY A 41 3.05 12.30 5.01
CA GLY A 41 3.98 12.67 3.95
C GLY A 41 3.32 12.79 2.58
N ARG A 42 4.14 12.92 1.53
CA ARG A 42 3.68 12.89 0.14
C ARG A 42 4.50 11.86 -0.61
N TYR A 43 3.83 10.88 -1.19
CA TYR A 43 4.47 9.72 -1.82
C TYR A 43 3.95 9.53 -3.25
N PRO A 44 4.84 9.22 -4.21
CA PRO A 44 4.40 8.78 -5.53
C PRO A 44 3.70 7.42 -5.44
N LEU A 45 2.69 7.22 -6.29
CA LEU A 45 2.05 5.92 -6.48
C LEU A 45 2.86 5.16 -7.53
N ARG A 46 3.60 4.11 -7.11
CA ARG A 46 4.63 3.48 -7.96
C ARG A 46 4.06 2.51 -8.97
N ARG A 47 3.22 1.58 -8.51
CA ARG A 47 2.68 0.49 -9.31
C ARG A 47 1.51 -0.15 -8.58
N LEU A 48 0.50 -0.57 -9.35
CA LEU A 48 -0.56 -1.43 -8.86
C LEU A 48 -0.18 -2.90 -9.11
N LEU A 49 -0.29 -3.73 -8.08
CA LEU A 49 -0.28 -5.17 -8.16
C LEU A 49 -1.71 -5.70 -7.99
N TYR A 50 -2.09 -6.73 -8.73
CA TYR A 50 -3.44 -7.30 -8.63
C TYR A 50 -3.48 -8.82 -8.76
N ARG A 51 -4.49 -9.44 -8.15
CA ARG A 51 -4.75 -10.89 -8.23
C ARG A 51 -5.55 -11.25 -9.49
N ALA A 52 -4.85 -11.58 -10.58
CA ALA A 52 -5.47 -11.92 -11.86
C ALA A 52 -6.38 -13.17 -11.80
N ASP A 53 -6.21 -14.03 -10.80
CA ASP A 53 -7.08 -15.17 -10.51
C ASP A 53 -8.40 -14.79 -9.82
N ARG A 54 -8.50 -13.57 -9.25
CA ARG A 54 -9.67 -13.12 -8.47
C ARG A 54 -10.44 -11.96 -9.09
N LEU A 55 -9.82 -11.25 -10.04
CA LEU A 55 -10.43 -10.14 -10.74
C LEU A 55 -9.87 -9.97 -12.15
N ALA A 56 -10.68 -9.39 -13.02
CA ALA A 56 -10.20 -8.88 -14.29
C ALA A 56 -9.20 -7.75 -14.05
N ARG A 57 -8.29 -7.55 -15.02
CA ARG A 57 -7.32 -6.45 -14.99
C ARG A 57 -8.02 -5.10 -14.73
N PRO A 58 -7.64 -4.36 -13.67
CA PRO A 58 -8.25 -3.06 -13.38
C PRO A 58 -8.06 -2.04 -14.50
N VAL A 59 -9.03 -1.14 -14.64
CA VAL A 59 -8.90 0.03 -15.52
C VAL A 59 -8.03 1.05 -14.82
N SER A 60 -6.82 1.30 -15.34
CA SER A 60 -5.92 2.34 -14.85
C SER A 60 -4.86 2.68 -15.90
N LYS A 61 -4.30 3.90 -15.84
CA LYS A 61 -3.12 4.29 -16.62
C LYS A 61 -1.82 4.10 -15.85
N LEU A 62 -1.90 3.71 -14.58
CA LEU A 62 -0.75 3.38 -13.76
C LEU A 62 -0.06 2.10 -14.28
N ALA A 63 1.25 1.99 -14.08
CA ALA A 63 1.96 0.74 -14.23
C ALA A 63 1.29 -0.36 -13.39
N MET A 64 1.10 -1.54 -13.98
CA MET A 64 0.43 -2.67 -13.36
C MET A 64 1.22 -3.96 -13.54
N ALA A 65 1.17 -4.84 -12.56
CA ALA A 65 1.65 -6.21 -12.64
C ALA A 65 0.71 -7.18 -11.91
N GLU A 66 0.71 -8.44 -12.33
CA GLU A 66 0.00 -9.50 -11.64
C GLU A 66 0.80 -9.93 -10.40
N ILE A 67 0.10 -10.27 -9.32
CA ILE A 67 0.71 -10.93 -8.16
C ILE A 67 0.79 -12.41 -8.48
N HIS A 68 1.96 -13.03 -8.28
CA HIS A 68 2.19 -14.46 -8.40
C HIS A 68 2.37 -15.14 -7.03
N PRO A 69 2.16 -16.47 -6.91
CA PRO A 69 2.28 -17.19 -5.64
C PRO A 69 3.64 -17.10 -4.95
N ASP A 70 4.70 -16.83 -5.71
CA ASP A 70 6.06 -16.67 -5.22
C ASP A 70 6.46 -15.19 -5.00
N ASP A 71 5.56 -14.23 -5.19
CA ASP A 71 5.87 -12.83 -4.91
C ASP A 71 5.89 -12.54 -3.40
N GLY A 72 6.99 -11.95 -2.94
CA GLY A 72 7.15 -11.45 -1.58
C GLY A 72 7.69 -10.02 -1.54
N TRP A 73 7.59 -9.38 -0.38
CA TRP A 73 8.19 -8.07 -0.10
C TRP A 73 9.05 -8.17 1.15
N CYS A 74 10.35 -7.87 1.05
CA CYS A 74 11.25 -8.00 2.19
C CYS A 74 11.04 -6.86 3.20
N ASP A 75 10.77 -7.25 4.45
CA ASP A 75 10.51 -6.35 5.59
C ASP A 75 11.62 -6.42 6.65
N ALA A 76 12.72 -7.14 6.37
CA ALA A 76 13.86 -7.30 7.27
C ALA A 76 14.86 -6.13 7.15
N PRO A 77 15.03 -5.24 8.16
CA PRO A 77 15.88 -4.05 8.04
C PRO A 77 17.37 -4.33 7.76
N ALA A 78 17.86 -5.49 8.20
CA ALA A 78 19.26 -5.90 8.01
C ALA A 78 19.52 -6.58 6.65
N ASP A 79 18.50 -6.86 5.84
CA ASP A 79 18.67 -7.50 4.54
C ASP A 79 18.97 -6.47 3.44
N PRO A 80 19.89 -6.76 2.50
CA PRO A 80 20.14 -5.88 1.35
C PRO A 80 18.91 -5.63 0.45
N ALA A 81 17.90 -6.51 0.53
CA ALA A 81 16.63 -6.35 -0.16
C ALA A 81 15.54 -5.66 0.68
N TYR A 82 15.87 -5.08 1.84
CA TYR A 82 14.90 -4.39 2.68
C TYR A 82 14.04 -3.40 1.88
N ASN A 83 12.72 -3.47 2.11
CA ASN A 83 11.68 -2.71 1.43
C ASN A 83 11.70 -2.86 -0.11
N ARG A 84 11.96 -4.07 -0.62
CA ARG A 84 11.95 -4.40 -2.05
C ARG A 84 11.21 -5.72 -2.34
N PRO A 85 10.71 -5.90 -3.57
CA PRO A 85 10.17 -7.19 -3.99
C PRO A 85 11.26 -8.26 -4.03
N VAL A 86 10.89 -9.48 -3.66
CA VAL A 86 11.73 -10.69 -3.65
C VAL A 86 10.89 -11.90 -4.04
N ASN A 87 11.53 -13.00 -4.43
CA ASN A 87 10.82 -14.25 -4.73
C ASN A 87 10.90 -15.21 -3.54
N LEU A 88 9.79 -15.88 -3.25
CA LEU A 88 9.63 -16.88 -2.20
C LEU A 88 10.02 -18.29 -2.71
N PRO A 89 10.61 -19.14 -1.86
CA PRO A 89 11.01 -18.85 -0.48
C PRO A 89 12.23 -17.91 -0.45
N TYR A 90 12.20 -16.94 0.48
CA TYR A 90 13.30 -16.00 0.70
C TYR A 90 13.93 -16.23 2.08
N ARG A 91 15.23 -15.93 2.21
CA ARG A 91 16.02 -16.28 3.42
C ARG A 91 15.75 -15.37 4.63
N ALA A 92 15.27 -14.15 4.38
CA ALA A 92 14.99 -13.15 5.40
C ALA A 92 13.47 -13.02 5.61
N SER A 93 13.06 -12.21 6.59
CA SER A 93 11.64 -11.90 6.77
C SER A 93 11.08 -11.22 5.52
N THR A 94 9.87 -11.64 5.16
CA THR A 94 9.14 -11.16 3.98
C THR A 94 7.65 -11.22 4.24
N GLU A 95 6.93 -10.20 3.80
CA GLU A 95 5.50 -10.29 3.60
C GLU A 95 5.19 -11.08 2.32
N SER A 96 4.26 -12.03 2.38
CA SER A 96 3.74 -12.73 1.19
C SER A 96 2.75 -11.83 0.46
N MET A 97 2.96 -11.60 -0.84
CA MET A 97 2.02 -10.84 -1.66
C MET A 97 0.81 -11.69 -2.07
N TRP A 98 0.99 -13.01 -2.16
CA TRP A 98 -0.08 -13.97 -2.44
C TRP A 98 -0.78 -14.40 -1.15
N ARG A 99 -1.77 -13.62 -0.72
CA ARG A 99 -2.56 -13.89 0.49
C ARG A 99 -3.80 -14.74 0.20
N GLU A 100 -4.18 -15.58 1.16
CA GLU A 100 -5.44 -16.33 1.09
C GLU A 100 -6.65 -15.43 1.34
N ASP A 101 -6.51 -14.41 2.20
CA ASP A 101 -7.51 -13.35 2.34
C ASP A 101 -7.52 -12.39 1.13
N SER A 102 -8.56 -11.55 1.04
CA SER A 102 -8.73 -10.60 -0.06
C SER A 102 -8.01 -9.27 0.12
N LEU A 103 -7.21 -9.10 1.19
CA LEU A 103 -6.61 -7.80 1.50
C LEU A 103 -5.68 -7.33 0.37
N TYR A 104 -4.98 -8.28 -0.26
CA TYR A 104 -4.03 -8.04 -1.37
C TYR A 104 -4.60 -8.44 -2.74
N ASP A 105 -5.93 -8.46 -2.90
CA ASP A 105 -6.53 -8.54 -4.24
C ASP A 105 -6.09 -7.37 -5.13
N LEU A 106 -5.88 -6.21 -4.52
CA LEU A 106 -5.33 -4.98 -5.11
C LEU A 106 -4.31 -4.40 -4.12
N VAL A 107 -3.08 -4.16 -4.58
CA VAL A 107 -2.01 -3.55 -3.77
C VAL A 107 -1.35 -2.44 -4.57
N LEU A 108 -1.50 -1.21 -4.13
CA LEU A 108 -0.85 -0.05 -4.70
C LEU A 108 0.39 0.30 -3.88
N ILE A 109 1.56 0.18 -4.51
CA ILE A 109 2.85 0.47 -3.86
C ILE A 109 3.00 1.97 -3.70
N LEU A 110 3.17 2.43 -2.45
CA LEU A 110 3.49 3.83 -2.15
C LEU A 110 5.01 4.00 -2.10
N GLY A 111 5.51 5.12 -2.62
CA GLY A 111 6.94 5.45 -2.58
C GLY A 111 7.44 5.88 -1.20
N HIS A 112 7.06 5.17 -0.14
CA HIS A 112 7.59 5.38 1.21
C HIS A 112 8.85 4.55 1.38
N ASN A 113 9.94 5.20 1.85
CA ASN A 113 11.22 4.56 2.14
C ASN A 113 11.79 3.72 0.97
N ASP A 114 11.62 4.18 -0.27
CA ASP A 114 12.00 3.40 -1.47
C ASP A 114 13.18 3.98 -2.26
N ASP A 115 13.42 5.29 -2.19
CA ASP A 115 14.54 5.96 -2.87
C ASP A 115 15.00 7.25 -2.13
N PRO A 116 16.09 7.22 -1.34
CA PRO A 116 16.84 6.02 -0.93
C PRO A 116 16.11 5.23 0.16
N ILE A 117 16.42 3.93 0.26
CA ILE A 117 15.94 3.08 1.35
C ILE A 117 16.81 3.29 2.59
N VAL A 118 16.16 3.59 3.72
CA VAL A 118 16.76 3.71 5.05
C VAL A 118 16.31 2.53 5.91
N PRO A 119 17.22 1.64 6.33
CA PRO A 119 16.92 0.51 7.21
C PRO A 119 16.10 0.91 8.45
N GLY A 120 14.98 0.22 8.68
CA GLY A 120 14.15 0.40 9.86
C GLY A 120 13.19 1.58 9.80
N ALA A 121 13.18 2.39 8.74
CA ALA A 121 12.25 3.52 8.56
C ALA A 121 10.85 3.09 8.08
N GLY A 122 10.48 1.82 8.29
CA GLY A 122 9.25 1.19 7.84
C GLY A 122 9.34 0.67 6.40
N SER A 123 8.70 -0.48 6.17
CA SER A 123 8.61 -1.13 4.87
C SER A 123 7.17 -1.52 4.55
N ALA A 124 6.93 -2.00 3.33
CA ALA A 124 5.64 -2.53 2.88
C ALA A 124 4.45 -1.59 3.12
N ILE A 125 4.67 -0.28 3.01
CA ILE A 125 3.59 0.72 3.16
C ILE A 125 2.84 0.81 1.83
N PHE A 126 1.68 0.18 1.80
CA PHE A 126 0.84 0.08 0.62
C PHE A 126 -0.51 0.77 0.80
N MET A 127 -1.23 0.91 -0.31
CA MET A 127 -2.68 1.05 -0.30
C MET A 127 -3.33 -0.25 -0.79
N HIS A 128 -4.22 -0.84 -0.01
CA HIS A 128 -4.79 -2.16 -0.32
C HIS A 128 -6.28 -2.27 0.04
N VAL A 129 -6.88 -3.45 -0.15
CA VAL A 129 -8.28 -3.72 0.19
C VAL A 129 -8.44 -3.84 1.69
N ALA A 130 -9.38 -3.10 2.27
CA ALA A 130 -9.74 -3.17 3.68
C ALA A 130 -10.42 -4.48 4.02
N SER A 131 -10.24 -4.93 5.27
CA SER A 131 -11.10 -5.97 5.83
C SER A 131 -12.56 -5.47 5.89
N PRO A 132 -13.56 -6.36 5.88
CA PRO A 132 -14.97 -5.97 5.95
C PRO A 132 -15.29 -5.02 7.11
N GLU A 133 -14.62 -5.23 8.25
CA GLU A 133 -14.81 -4.42 9.47
C GLU A 133 -13.96 -3.15 9.52
N TYR A 134 -13.15 -2.87 8.49
CA TYR A 134 -12.23 -1.74 8.46
C TYR A 134 -11.32 -1.70 9.71
N GLY A 135 -10.83 -2.87 10.13
CA GLY A 135 -9.87 -2.98 11.22
C GLY A 135 -8.57 -2.21 10.90
N PRO A 136 -7.83 -1.74 11.92
CA PRO A 136 -6.61 -0.98 11.71
C PRO A 136 -5.55 -1.83 11.01
N THR A 137 -4.69 -1.18 10.23
CA THR A 137 -3.59 -1.81 9.49
C THR A 137 -2.30 -1.84 10.31
N GLU A 138 -1.25 -2.43 9.74
CA GLU A 138 0.13 -2.35 10.23
C GLU A 138 0.86 -1.06 9.81
N GLY A 139 0.17 -0.12 9.13
CA GLY A 139 0.73 1.13 8.64
C GLY A 139 0.23 1.53 7.24
N CYS A 140 -0.37 0.58 6.50
CA CYS A 140 -0.98 0.82 5.20
C CYS A 140 -2.24 1.71 5.26
N VAL A 141 -2.67 2.17 4.09
CA VAL A 141 -3.99 2.78 3.89
C VAL A 141 -4.90 1.74 3.24
N ALA A 142 -6.04 1.41 3.83
CA ALA A 142 -6.90 0.37 3.28
C ALA A 142 -8.32 0.88 2.97
N LEU A 143 -8.83 0.61 1.77
CA LEU A 143 -10.15 1.07 1.29
C LEU A 143 -11.04 -0.12 0.92
N ALA A 144 -12.37 0.08 0.85
CA ALA A 144 -13.22 -0.92 0.20
C ALA A 144 -12.72 -1.22 -1.22
N ARG A 145 -12.87 -2.48 -1.64
CA ARG A 145 -12.44 -2.93 -2.97
C ARG A 145 -13.04 -2.10 -4.09
N ASP A 146 -14.35 -1.82 -4.02
CA ASP A 146 -15.06 -1.07 -5.05
C ASP A 146 -14.61 0.40 -5.10
N ASP A 147 -14.39 1.02 -3.94
CA ASP A 147 -13.83 2.37 -3.82
C ASP A 147 -12.42 2.45 -4.45
N LEU A 148 -11.59 1.44 -4.18
CA LEU A 148 -10.25 1.36 -4.75
C LEU A 148 -10.29 1.17 -6.27
N LEU A 149 -11.17 0.31 -6.79
CA LEU A 149 -11.37 0.13 -8.23
C LEU A 149 -11.86 1.40 -8.92
N GLU A 150 -12.79 2.13 -8.31
CA GLU A 150 -13.23 3.43 -8.81
C GLU A 150 -12.07 4.42 -8.85
N LEU A 151 -11.29 4.49 -7.77
CA LEU A 151 -10.14 5.39 -7.67
C LEU A 151 -9.08 5.11 -8.73
N LEU A 152 -8.76 3.82 -8.96
CA LEU A 152 -7.75 3.36 -9.92
C LEU A 152 -8.02 3.85 -11.35
N SER A 153 -9.29 4.04 -11.72
CA SER A 153 -9.70 4.50 -13.05
C SER A 153 -9.19 5.90 -13.40
N ASP A 154 -8.89 6.71 -12.39
CA ASP A 154 -8.39 8.08 -12.53
C ASP A 154 -6.87 8.19 -12.33
N LEU A 155 -6.18 7.12 -11.94
CA LEU A 155 -4.74 7.16 -11.62
C LEU A 155 -3.84 6.92 -12.84
N ASP A 156 -2.72 7.63 -12.85
CA ASP A 156 -1.61 7.47 -13.79
C ASP A 156 -0.24 7.44 -13.07
N ASN A 157 0.85 7.32 -13.82
CA ASN A 157 2.22 7.25 -13.29
C ASN A 157 2.73 8.55 -12.64
N ASN A 158 1.98 9.66 -12.73
CA ASN A 158 2.26 10.91 -12.05
C ASN A 158 1.30 11.13 -10.87
N SER A 159 0.55 10.10 -10.46
CA SER A 159 -0.29 10.15 -9.28
C SER A 159 0.54 10.09 -8.01
N GLU A 160 0.11 10.86 -7.01
CA GLU A 160 0.70 10.89 -5.68
C GLU A 160 -0.39 10.78 -4.62
N ILE A 161 0.00 10.37 -3.43
CA ILE A 161 -0.82 10.43 -2.22
C ILE A 161 -0.17 11.39 -1.22
N LYS A 162 -0.96 12.28 -0.64
CA LYS A 162 -0.60 13.07 0.53
C LYS A 162 -1.34 12.51 1.74
N ILE A 163 -0.61 12.20 2.80
CA ILE A 163 -1.15 11.73 4.08
C ILE A 163 -0.86 12.81 5.13
N THR A 164 -1.89 13.28 5.83
CA THR A 164 -1.78 14.38 6.82
C THR A 164 -2.25 13.91 8.19
N ALA A 165 -1.40 14.15 9.19
CA ALA A 165 -1.71 13.99 10.61
C ALA A 165 -2.69 15.06 11.11
#